data_AF-A0A2A4HNI6-F1
#
_entry.id   AF-A0A2A4HNI6-F1
#
_cell.length_a   1.000
_cell.length_b   1.000
_cell.length_c   1.000
_cell.angle_alpha   90.00
_cell.angle_beta   90.00
_cell.angle_gamma   90.00
#
_symmetry.space_group_name_H-M   'P 1'
#
loop_
_entity.id
_entity.type
_entity.pdbx_description
1 polymer ?
#
loop_
_entity_poly.entity_id
_entity_poly.type
_entity_poly.pdbx_seq_one_letter_code
_entity_poly.pdbx_strand_id
1 'polypeptide(L)'
;MNLLIIRLIIFAVLLYAGLKLYGMYRQRMLSHQQPPPPRHEGGKMVRCRWCEVHVPEDEALRDNEQWFCSSAHRDRFQQEQQDKENRD
;
A
#
# COMPACT_ATOMS: atom_id res chain seq x y z
N MET A 1 19.18 -31.52 -24.68
CA MET A 1 17.96 -31.82 -23.89
C MET A 1 17.83 -31.00 -22.58
N ASN A 2 18.79 -30.12 -22.24
CA ASN A 2 18.83 -29.43 -20.93
C ASN A 2 18.20 -28.02 -20.95
N LEU A 3 18.09 -27.39 -22.12
CA LEU A 3 17.49 -26.05 -22.27
C LEU A 3 15.98 -26.03 -21.99
N LEU A 4 15.28 -27.14 -22.28
CA LEU A 4 13.87 -27.29 -21.94
C LEU A 4 13.66 -27.44 -20.44
N ILE A 5 14.58 -28.12 -19.75
CA ILE A 5 14.55 -28.30 -18.29
C ILE A 5 14.76 -26.94 -17.59
N ILE A 6 15.72 -26.14 -18.05
CA ILE A 6 15.98 -24.80 -17.49
C ILE A 6 14.77 -23.87 -17.67
N ARG A 7 14.13 -23.88 -18.86
CA ARG A 7 12.90 -23.12 -19.09
C ARG A 7 11.77 -23.54 -18.16
N LEU A 8 11.57 -24.84 -17.95
CA LEU A 8 10.54 -25.34 -17.05
C LEU A 8 10.79 -24.93 -15.59
N ILE A 9 12.05 -24.95 -15.14
CA ILE A 9 12.41 -24.49 -13.79
C ILE A 9 12.08 -23.00 -13.62
N ILE A 10 12.41 -22.16 -14.60
CA ILE A 10 12.10 -20.72 -14.56
C ILE A 10 10.59 -20.49 -14.45
N PHE A 11 9.79 -21.18 -15.26
CA PHE A 11 8.33 -21.09 -15.18
C PHE A 11 7.77 -21.54 -13.82
N ALA A 12 8.29 -22.64 -13.27
CA ALA A 12 7.89 -23.12 -11.95
C ALA A 12 8.20 -22.10 -10.84
N VAL A 13 9.38 -21.48 -10.88
CA VAL A 13 9.78 -20.44 -9.92
C VAL A 13 8.90 -19.19 -10.05
N LEU A 14 8.63 -18.73 -11.28
CA LEU A 14 7.75 -17.57 -11.51
C LEU A 14 6.33 -17.81 -11.00
N LEU A 15 5.77 -19.00 -11.28
CA LEU A 15 4.43 -19.37 -10.82
C LEU A 15 4.37 -19.49 -9.29
N TYR A 16 5.38 -20.09 -8.67
CA TYR A 16 5.48 -20.17 -7.21
C TYR A 16 5.63 -18.79 -6.55
N ALA A 17 6.47 -17.92 -7.10
CA ALA A 17 6.65 -16.55 -6.63
C ALA A 17 5.34 -15.75 -6.76
N GLY A 18 4.63 -15.89 -7.88
CA GLY A 18 3.31 -15.28 -8.09
C GLY A 18 2.28 -15.76 -7.07
N LEU A 19 2.20 -17.06 -6.83
CA LEU A 19 1.30 -17.64 -5.81
C LEU A 19 1.66 -17.19 -4.40
N LYS A 20 2.95 -17.12 -4.06
CA LYS A 20 3.44 -16.63 -2.75
C LYS A 20 3.09 -15.15 -2.55
N LEU A 21 3.31 -14.32 -3.57
CA LEU A 21 3.02 -12.89 -3.51
C LEU A 21 1.51 -12.63 -3.43
N TYR A 22 0.72 -13.40 -4.17
CA TYR A 22 -0.75 -13.37 -4.08
C TYR A 22 -1.23 -13.80 -2.68
N GLY A 23 -0.63 -14.84 -2.10
CA GLY A 23 -0.89 -15.25 -0.72
C GLY A 23 -0.59 -14.14 0.29
N MET A 24 0.54 -13.43 0.14
CA MET A 24 0.93 -12.33 1.02
C MET A 24 0.04 -11.08 0.84
N TYR A 25 -0.37 -10.77 -0.39
CA TYR A 25 -1.34 -9.70 -0.67
C TYR A 25 -2.70 -10.00 -0.03
N ARG A 26 -3.15 -11.26 -0.15
CA ARG A 26 -4.39 -11.73 0.48
C ARG A 26 -4.28 -11.76 2.01
N GLN A 27 -3.10 -12.04 2.56
CA GLN A 27 -2.85 -11.93 4.00
C GLN A 27 -2.93 -10.48 4.49
N ARG A 28 -2.47 -9.46 3.74
CA ARG A 28 -2.70 -8.04 4.10
C ARG A 28 -4.19 -7.65 4.07
N MET A 29 -5.00 -8.31 3.24
CA MET A 29 -6.47 -8.16 3.28
C MET A 29 -7.15 -9.00 4.37
N LEU A 30 -6.58 -10.15 4.78
CA LEU A 30 -7.12 -11.04 5.82
C LEU A 30 -6.59 -10.72 7.23
N SER A 31 -5.55 -9.90 7.38
CA SER A 31 -5.18 -9.28 8.66
C SER A 31 -6.25 -8.31 9.18
N HIS A 32 -7.31 -8.07 8.39
CA HIS A 32 -8.58 -7.51 8.82
C HIS A 32 -9.46 -8.52 9.62
N GLN A 33 -9.00 -9.75 9.87
CA GLN A 33 -9.75 -10.82 10.54
C GLN A 33 -8.86 -11.68 11.47
N GLN A 34 -8.09 -11.07 12.38
CA GLN A 34 -7.62 -11.80 13.57
C GLN A 34 -7.99 -11.03 14.85
N PRO A 35 -8.63 -11.68 15.84
CA PRO A 35 -9.32 -11.00 16.94
C PRO A 35 -8.32 -10.32 17.91
N PRO A 36 -8.77 -9.31 18.66
CA PRO A 36 -7.91 -8.29 19.26
C PRO A 36 -7.22 -8.77 20.56
N PRO A 37 -5.93 -8.43 20.79
CA PRO A 37 -5.45 -8.14 22.14
C PRO A 37 -5.81 -6.69 22.52
N PRO A 38 -5.90 -6.37 23.81
CA PRO A 38 -6.99 -5.56 24.35
C PRO A 38 -6.84 -4.06 24.14
N ARG A 39 -7.97 -3.43 23.81
CA ARG A 39 -8.39 -2.06 24.17
C ARG A 39 -7.24 -1.10 24.53
N HIS A 40 -6.87 -0.22 23.61
CA HIS A 40 -6.64 1.19 23.93
C HIS A 40 -7.21 2.02 22.77
N GLU A 41 -8.27 2.75 23.12
CA GLU A 41 -8.73 4.04 22.60
C GLU A 41 -8.68 4.25 21.08
N GLY A 42 -9.87 4.44 20.50
CA GLY A 42 -10.06 4.72 19.08
C GLY A 42 -9.27 5.94 18.64
N GLY A 43 -8.08 5.69 18.09
CA GLY A 43 -7.24 6.67 17.42
C GLY A 43 -8.05 7.39 16.35
N LYS A 44 -7.89 8.71 16.30
CA LYS A 44 -8.58 9.60 15.37
C LYS A 44 -8.35 9.09 13.94
N MET A 45 -9.42 8.77 13.23
CA MET A 45 -9.34 8.37 11.82
C MET A 45 -9.25 9.61 10.95
N VAL A 46 -8.24 9.69 10.10
CA VAL A 46 -8.02 10.80 9.18
C VAL A 46 -8.16 10.32 7.74
N ARG A 47 -8.65 11.20 6.87
CA ARG A 47 -8.89 10.88 5.46
C ARG A 47 -7.70 11.28 4.61
N CYS A 48 -7.19 10.34 3.82
CA CYS A 48 -6.15 10.61 2.83
C CYS A 48 -6.68 11.59 1.77
N ARG A 49 -5.98 12.70 1.52
CA ARG A 49 -6.43 13.70 0.52
C ARG A 49 -6.36 13.17 -0.93
N TRP A 50 -5.47 12.22 -1.19
CA TRP A 50 -5.23 11.70 -2.53
C TRP A 50 -6.14 10.53 -2.92
N CYS A 51 -6.21 9.49 -2.07
CA CYS A 51 -6.99 8.29 -2.35
C CYS A 51 -8.33 8.25 -1.60
N GLU A 52 -8.62 9.25 -0.76
CA GLU A 52 -9.86 9.39 0.00
C GLU A 52 -10.15 8.25 1.00
N VAL A 53 -9.20 7.34 1.19
CA VAL A 53 -9.25 6.24 2.16
C VAL A 53 -9.06 6.76 3.58
N HIS A 54 -9.83 6.23 4.53
CA HIS A 54 -9.70 6.52 5.95
C HIS A 54 -8.61 5.65 6.57
N VAL A 55 -7.64 6.27 7.24
CA VAL A 55 -6.48 5.63 7.87
C VAL A 55 -6.32 6.19 9.28
N PRO A 56 -5.88 5.39 10.27
CA PRO A 56 -5.61 5.90 11.62
C PRO A 56 -4.52 6.98 11.62
N GLU A 57 -4.67 8.01 12.45
CA GLU A 57 -3.70 9.12 12.59
C GLU A 57 -2.28 8.64 12.90
N ASP A 58 -2.14 7.57 13.71
CA ASP A 58 -0.83 7.00 14.09
C ASP A 58 -0.02 6.45 12.91
N GLU A 59 -0.69 6.05 11.82
CA GLU A 59 -0.04 5.54 10.60
C GLU A 59 -0.08 6.57 9.44
N ALA A 60 -0.78 7.69 9.63
CA ALA A 60 -0.94 8.71 8.61
C ALA A 60 0.23 9.69 8.59
N LEU A 61 0.75 9.95 7.40
CA LEU A 61 1.73 11.01 7.16
C LEU A 61 1.01 12.36 7.09
N ARG A 62 1.35 13.26 8.00
CA ARG A 62 0.88 14.65 8.00
C ARG A 62 1.78 15.51 7.11
N ASP A 63 1.21 16.20 6.14
CA ASP A 63 1.89 17.24 5.37
C ASP A 63 1.02 18.51 5.38
N ASN A 64 1.53 19.57 6.02
CA ASN A 64 0.80 20.79 6.32
C ASN A 64 -0.56 20.54 7.03
N GLU A 65 -1.66 20.75 6.31
CA GLU A 65 -3.06 20.57 6.76
C GLU A 65 -3.72 19.32 6.15
N GLN A 66 -2.96 18.47 5.46
CA GLN A 66 -3.48 17.29 4.76
C GLN A 66 -2.84 16.01 5.28
N TRP A 67 -3.64 14.94 5.24
CA TRP A 67 -3.24 13.60 5.68
C TRP A 67 -3.05 12.69 4.47
N PHE A 68 -2.05 11.82 4.55
CA PHE A 68 -1.71 10.87 3.49
C PHE A 68 -1.42 9.48 4.07
N CYS A 69 -1.88 8.43 3.38
CA CYS A 69 -1.64 7.06 3.82
C CYS A 69 -0.23 6.53 3.50
N SER A 70 0.57 7.26 2.71
CA SER A 70 1.95 6.91 2.37
C SER A 70 2.69 8.11 1.80
N SER A 71 4.03 8.07 1.84
CA SER A 71 4.89 9.09 1.22
C SER A 71 4.65 9.21 -0.28
N ALA A 72 4.44 8.10 -0.97
CA ALA A 72 4.16 8.07 -2.41
C ALA A 72 2.89 8.87 -2.79
N HIS A 73 1.87 8.90 -1.92
CA HIS A 73 0.66 9.70 -2.17
C HIS A 73 0.85 11.18 -1.87
N ARG A 74 1.64 11.52 -0.85
CA ARG A 74 2.05 12.91 -0.59
C ARG A 74 2.82 13.46 -1.79
N ASP A 75 3.81 12.72 -2.30
CA ASP A 75 4.67 13.18 -3.39
C ASP A 75 3.86 13.43 -4.68
N ARG A 76 2.89 12.54 -4.99
CA ARG A 76 1.97 12.76 -6.12
C ARG A 76 1.09 13.98 -5.94
N PHE A 77 0.55 14.19 -4.74
CA PHE A 77 -0.28 15.34 -4.45
C PHE A 77 0.52 16.65 -4.58
N GLN A 78 1.76 16.68 -4.08
CA GLN A 78 2.65 17.84 -4.19
C GLN A 78 3.00 18.14 -5.66
N GLN A 79 3.28 17.11 -6.46
CA GLN A 79 3.53 17.28 -7.90
C GLN A 79 2.33 17.92 -8.62
N GLU A 80 1.10 17.45 -8.36
CA GLU A 80 -0.08 18.06 -8.96
C GLU A 80 -0.32 19.51 -8.54
N GLN A 81 0.02 19.88 -7.30
CA GLN A 81 -0.11 21.28 -6.86
C GLN A 81 0.92 22.17 -7.59
N GLN A 82 2.15 21.70 -7.71
CA GLN A 82 3.22 22.43 -8.37
C GLN A 82 2.97 22.61 -9.87
N ASP A 83 2.40 21.61 -10.53
CA ASP A 83 2.01 21.68 -11.94
C ASP A 83 0.88 22.69 -12.20
N LYS A 84 -0.03 22.86 -11.23
CA LYS A 84 -1.10 23.86 -11.31
C LYS A 84 -0.54 25.28 -11.13
N GLU A 85 0.30 25.49 -10.12
CA GLU A 85 0.95 26.78 -9.88
C GLU A 85 1.79 27.25 -11.08
N ASN A 86 2.46 26.34 -11.78
CA ASN A 86 3.25 26.66 -12.96
C ASN A 86 2.41 26.88 -14.24
N ARG A 87 1.12 26.53 -14.22
CA ARG A 87 0.21 26.68 -15.36
C ARG A 87 -0.58 28.00 -15.31
N ASP A 88 -0.71 28.61 -14.13
CA ASP A 88 -1.30 29.93 -13.92
C ASP A 88 -0.26 31.05 -14.07
#